data_AF-A0A7Y5E9P7-F1
#
_entry.id   AF-A0A7Y5E9P7-F1
#
_cell.length_a   1.000
_cell.length_b   1.000
_cell.length_c   1.000
_cell.angle_alpha   90.00
_cell.angle_beta   90.00
_cell.angle_gamma   90.00
#
_symmetry.space_group_name_H-M   'P 1'
#
loop_
_entity.id
_entity.type
_entity.pdbx_description
1 polymer ?
#
loop_
_entity_poly.entity_id
_entity_poly.type
_entity_poly.pdbx_seq_one_letter_code
_entity_poly.pdbx_strand_id
1 'polypeptide(L)' 'MKRRQRVHPPAYYLGRACRDNSQSRDAQPYDWLTVNRGWWLAGWHDRGMELSA' A
#
# COMPACT_ATOMS: atom_id res chain seq x y z
N MET A 1 9.19 3.76 27.24
CA MET A 1 9.63 3.59 25.84
C MET A 1 8.58 4.21 24.92
N LYS A 2 8.90 5.25 24.15
CA LYS A 2 7.95 5.82 23.17
C LYS A 2 7.83 4.84 22.00
N ARG A 3 6.61 4.36 21.70
CA ARG A 3 6.35 3.60 20.46
C ARG A 3 6.71 4.51 19.30
N ARG A 4 7.73 4.16 18.52
CA ARG A 4 7.98 4.82 17.23
C ARG A 4 6.75 4.55 16.37
N GLN A 5 6.05 5.61 15.97
CA GLN A 5 5.06 5.51 14.90
C GLN A 5 5.77 4.92 13.69
N ARG A 6 5.29 3.78 13.20
CA ARG A 6 5.75 3.21 11.93
C ARG A 6 5.24 4.13 10.83
N VAL A 7 6.12 5.00 10.32
CA VAL A 7 5.85 5.83 9.16
C VAL A 7 6.30 5.03 7.93
N HIS A 8 5.39 4.84 6.98
CA HIS A 8 5.68 4.18 5.72
C HIS A 8 5.91 5.23 4.62
N PRO A 9 6.59 4.89 3.50
CA PRO A 9 6.76 5.81 2.37
C PRO A 9 5.42 6.18 1.70
N PRO A 10 5.35 7.30 0.96
CA PRO A 10 4.12 7.74 0.28
C PRO A 10 3.47 6.68 -0.61
N ALA A 11 4.27 5.84 -1.27
CA ALA A 11 3.79 4.75 -2.12
C ALA A 11 2.89 3.76 -1.35
N TYR A 12 3.18 3.50 -0.06
CA TYR A 12 2.34 2.65 0.79
C TYR A 12 0.93 3.22 0.97
N TYR A 13 0.84 4.50 1.31
CA TYR A 13 -0.46 5.16 1.51
C TYR A 13 -1.24 5.28 0.21
N LEU A 14 -0.56 5.46 -0.93
CA LEU A 14 -1.18 5.41 -2.25
C LEU A 14 -1.80 4.03 -2.52
N GLY A 15 -1.09 2.94 -2.21
CA GLY A 15 -1.62 1.57 -2.35
C GLY A 15 -2.89 1.35 -1.54
N ARG A 16 -2.92 1.83 -0.28
CA ARG A 16 -4.13 1.77 0.55
C ARG A 16 -5.30 2.53 -0.07
N ALA A 17 -5.07 3.77 -0.51
CA ALA A 17 -6.11 4.60 -1.12
C ALA A 17 -6.66 4.00 -2.43
N CYS A 18 -5.79 3.40 -3.27
CA CYS A 18 -6.23 2.67 -4.45
C CYS A 18 -7.14 1.49 -4.09
N ARG A 19 -6.82 0.74 -3.02
CA ARG A 19 -7.66 -0.35 -2.53
C ARG A 19 -9.02 0.15 -2.02
N ASP A 20 -9.05 1.25 -1.26
CA ASP A 20 -10.30 1.88 -0.80
C ASP A 20 -11.18 2.33 -1.96
N ASN A 21 -10.58 2.72 -3.09
CA ASN A 21 -11.27 3.08 -4.32
C ASN A 21 -11.61 1.87 -5.22
N SER A 22 -11.57 0.65 -4.68
CA SER A 22 -11.86 -0.60 -5.42
C SER A 22 -10.99 -0.82 -6.65
N GLN A 23 -9.83 -0.19 -6.73
CA GLN A 23 -8.91 -0.39 -7.85
C GLN A 23 -8.24 -1.76 -7.75
N SER A 24 -7.99 -2.37 -8.91
CA SER A 24 -7.26 -3.62 -8.99
C SER A 24 -5.78 -3.43 -8.63
N ARG A 25 -5.10 -4.54 -8.36
CA ARG A 25 -3.65 -4.57 -8.15
C ARG A 25 -2.87 -3.99 -9.34
N ASP A 26 -3.40 -4.13 -10.55
CA ASP A 26 -2.72 -3.72 -11.78
C ASP A 26 -2.80 -2.21 -12.04
N ALA A 27 -3.58 -1.47 -11.23
CA ALA A 27 -3.62 0.00 -11.24
C ALA A 27 -2.36 0.67 -10.63
N GLN A 28 -1.42 -0.13 -10.13
CA GLN A 28 -0.16 0.37 -9.59
C GLN A 28 0.62 1.19 -10.64
N PRO A 29 1.12 2.40 -10.31
CA PRO A 29 1.66 3.34 -11.31
C PRO A 29 3.15 3.14 -11.60
N TYR A 30 3.78 2.11 -11.02
CA TYR A 30 5.23 1.94 -11.04
C TYR A 30 5.65 0.85 -12.04
N ASP A 31 6.83 1.00 -12.61
CA ASP A 31 7.40 -0.03 -13.49
C ASP A 31 7.77 -1.30 -12.70
N TRP A 32 8.08 -2.37 -13.43
CA TRP A 32 8.44 -3.67 -12.88
C TRP A 32 9.63 -3.55 -11.90
N LEU A 33 9.45 -4.14 -10.71
CA LEU A 33 10.50 -4.33 -9.70
C LEU A 33 11.09 -3.06 -9.04
N THR A 34 10.35 -1.95 -8.96
CA THR A 34 10.78 -0.78 -8.18
C THR A 34 10.49 -0.89 -6.68
N VAL A 35 11.29 -0.21 -5.84
CA VAL A 35 11.04 -0.13 -4.38
C VAL A 35 9.66 0.48 -4.08
N ASN A 36 9.26 1.50 -4.86
CA ASN A 36 7.95 2.12 -4.71
C ASN A 36 6.81 1.16 -5.06
N ARG A 37 6.97 0.30 -6.08
CA ARG A 37 6.02 -0.77 -6.37
C ARG A 37 5.87 -1.73 -5.20
N GLY A 38 6.97 -2.11 -4.56
CA GLY A 38 6.96 -2.95 -3.37
C GLY A 38 6.14 -2.34 -2.23
N TRP A 39 6.38 -1.06 -1.91
CA TRP A 39 5.61 -0.35 -0.88
C TRP A 39 4.14 -0.17 -1.23
N TRP A 40 3.82 0.13 -2.49
CA TRP A 40 2.44 0.24 -2.96
C TRP A 40 1.68 -1.07 -2.79
N LEU A 41 2.29 -2.19 -3.21
CA LEU A 41 1.69 -3.51 -3.07
C LEU A 41 1.48 -3.88 -1.60
N ALA A 42 2.44 -3.56 -0.72
CA ALA A 42 2.28 -3.78 0.72
C ALA A 42 1.04 -3.04 1.27
N GLY A 43 0.89 -1.75 0.94
CA GLY A 43 -0.28 -0.98 1.39
C GLY A 43 -1.61 -1.51 0.83
N TRP A 44 -1.64 -1.85 -0.46
CA TRP A 44 -2.85 -2.37 -1.10
C TRP A 44 -3.30 -3.69 -0.47
N HIS A 45 -2.36 -4.61 -0.18
CA HIS A 45 -2.65 -5.90 0.45
C HIS A 45 -3.02 -5.77 1.93
N ASP A 46 -2.30 -4.94 2.71
CA ASP A 46 -2.66 -4.66 4.11
C ASP A 46 -4.10 -4.17 4.22
N ARG A 47 -4.49 -3.20 3.38
CA ARG A 47 -5.85 -2.68 3.38
C ARG A 47 -6.88 -3.73 2.94
N GLY A 48 -6.52 -4.60 2.01
CA GLY A 48 -7.34 -5.75 1.62
C GLY A 48 -7.63 -6.69 2.80
N MET A 49 -6.62 -6.97 3.64
CA MET A 49 -6.78 -7.81 4.83
C MET A 49 -7.66 -7.14 5.90
N GLU A 50 -7.53 -5.82 6.08
CA GLU A 50 -8.39 -5.04 7.01
C GLU A 50 -9.87 -5.05 6.61
N LEU A 51 -10.18 -5.08 5.30
CA LEU A 51 -11.56 -5.10 4.80
C LEU A 51 -12.23 -6.48 4.92
N SER A 52 -11.43 -7.55 5.04
CA SER A 52 -11.92 -8.93 5.15
C SER A 52 -12.08 -9.43 6.60
N ALA A 53 -11.74 -8.60 7.59
CA ALA A 53 -11.86 -8.89 9.02
C ALA A 53 -13.18 -8.34 9.59
#